data_AF-A0A969GG39-F1
#
_entry.id   AF-A0A969GG39-F1
#
_cell.length_a   1.000
_cell.length_b   1.000
_cell.length_c   1.000
_cell.angle_alpha   90.00
_cell.angle_beta   90.00
_cell.angle_gamma   90.00
#
_symmetry.space_group_name_H-M   'P 1'
#
loop_
_entity.id
_entity.type
_entity.pdbx_description
1 polymer ?
#
loop_
_entity_poly.entity_id
_entity_poly.type
_entity_poly.pdbx_seq_one_letter_code
_entity_poly.pdbx_strand_id
1 'polypeptide(L)'
;MKTPSKDLHKLIKSLTKAEKRYFSQFAEQHVIGDENNYYKLFKVIDNQLVYDENAVKKAMEKQGIAEHFTALKFQLTERILEALHGFYQKNSIAESIKRELSFCQILIQKNLIEVAEKRLTKTQRTIETYDFLEFTPELWRIKRQILENN
;
A
#
# COMPACT_ATOMS: atom_id res chain seq x y z
N MET A 1 25.12 14.41 13.25
CA MET A 1 23.78 14.88 13.66
C MET A 1 22.75 14.33 12.68
N LYS A 2 21.78 13.52 13.16
CA LYS A 2 20.68 13.02 12.32
C LYS A 2 19.70 14.18 12.11
N THR A 3 19.70 14.75 10.92
CA THR A 3 18.79 15.83 10.55
C THR A 3 17.44 15.19 10.20
N PRO A 4 16.32 15.52 10.89
CA PRO A 4 15.00 14.95 10.62
C PRO A 4 14.60 15.06 9.14
N SER A 5 15.07 16.12 8.50
CA SER A 5 14.86 16.41 7.08
C SER A 5 15.50 15.39 6.13
N LYS A 6 16.64 14.78 6.51
CA LYS A 6 17.27 13.70 5.72
C LYS A 6 16.52 12.38 5.88
N ASP A 7 15.94 12.14 7.05
CA ASP A 7 15.18 10.92 7.32
C ASP A 7 13.85 10.90 6.55
N LEU A 8 13.18 12.05 6.42
CA LEU A 8 12.03 12.22 5.54
C LEU A 8 12.38 11.96 4.05
N HIS A 9 13.49 12.49 3.57
CA HIS A 9 13.95 12.20 2.19
C HIS A 9 14.22 10.71 2.00
N LYS A 10 14.91 10.07 2.95
CA LYS A 10 15.14 8.62 2.94
C LYS A 10 13.84 7.83 2.93
N LEU A 11 12.86 8.21 3.76
CA LEU A 11 11.53 7.59 3.77
C LEU A 11 10.89 7.70 2.39
N ILE A 12 10.78 8.91 1.83
CA ILE A 12 10.19 9.12 0.50
C ILE A 12 10.93 8.31 -0.58
N LYS A 13 12.25 8.17 -0.48
CA LYS A 13 13.06 7.36 -1.39
C LYS A 13 12.96 5.86 -1.16
N SER A 14 12.60 5.41 0.04
CA SER A 14 12.39 3.99 0.34
C SER A 14 11.03 3.49 -0.14
N LEU A 15 10.05 4.38 -0.37
CA LEU A 15 8.75 3.99 -0.93
C LEU A 15 8.93 3.35 -2.31
N THR A 16 8.28 2.22 -2.51
CA THR A 16 8.13 1.58 -3.82
C THR A 16 7.24 2.42 -4.75
N LYS A 17 7.32 2.17 -6.05
CA LYS A 17 6.45 2.84 -7.04
C LYS A 17 4.96 2.64 -6.74
N ALA A 18 4.58 1.49 -6.18
CA ALA A 18 3.21 1.18 -5.79
C ALA A 18 2.75 1.98 -4.57
N GLU A 19 3.58 2.05 -3.53
CA GLU A 19 3.32 2.85 -2.32
C GLU A 19 3.25 4.34 -2.65
N LYS A 20 4.13 4.87 -3.52
CA LYS A 20 4.07 6.26 -3.98
C LYS A 20 2.78 6.57 -4.71
N ARG A 21 2.36 5.69 -5.64
CA ARG A 21 1.09 5.83 -6.35
C ARG A 21 -0.10 5.78 -5.40
N TYR A 22 -0.07 4.89 -4.39
CA TYR A 22 -1.10 4.82 -3.37
C TYR A 22 -1.14 6.10 -2.53
N PHE A 23 0.01 6.61 -2.09
CA PHE A 23 0.12 7.86 -1.35
C PHE A 23 -0.40 9.06 -2.15
N SER A 24 -0.09 9.16 -3.44
CA SER A 24 -0.65 10.17 -4.34
C SER A 24 -2.18 10.16 -4.34
N GLN A 25 -2.78 8.97 -4.50
CA GLN A 25 -4.23 8.80 -4.48
C GLN A 25 -4.83 9.12 -3.10
N PHE A 26 -4.16 8.70 -2.03
CA PHE A 26 -4.56 8.97 -0.64
C PHE A 26 -4.56 10.48 -0.34
N ALA A 27 -3.54 11.20 -0.81
CA ALA A 27 -3.40 12.63 -0.63
C ALA A 27 -4.47 13.43 -1.40
N GLU A 28 -4.86 12.98 -2.59
CA GLU A 28 -5.95 13.59 -3.37
C GLU A 28 -7.32 13.44 -2.69
N GLN A 29 -7.52 12.38 -1.90
CA GLN A 29 -8.78 12.12 -1.18
C GLN A 29 -8.93 12.92 0.13
N HIS A 30 -7.81 13.34 0.74
CA HIS A 30 -7.79 14.01 2.05
C HIS A 30 -7.58 15.52 1.97
N VAL A 31 -8.06 16.15 0.90
CA VAL A 31 -8.03 17.61 0.76
C VAL A 31 -9.23 18.20 1.52
N ILE A 32 -8.96 18.91 2.63
CA ILE A 32 -9.97 19.76 3.28
C ILE A 32 -9.63 21.21 2.88
N GLY A 33 -10.38 21.76 1.91
CA GLY A 33 -10.12 23.08 1.31
C GLY A 33 -9.50 22.98 -0.10
N ASP A 34 -8.72 23.98 -0.52
CA ASP A 34 -8.20 24.07 -1.90
C ASP A 34 -6.75 23.56 -2.10
N GLU A 35 -5.95 23.39 -1.03
CA GLU A 35 -4.51 23.12 -1.22
C GLU A 35 -3.91 22.02 -0.32
N ASN A 36 -3.42 20.96 -0.97
CA ASN A 36 -2.66 19.91 -0.31
C ASN A 36 -1.16 20.24 -0.23
N ASN A 37 -0.82 21.09 0.75
CA ASN A 37 0.54 21.60 0.93
C ASN A 37 1.57 20.49 1.22
N TYR A 38 1.20 19.44 1.96
CA TYR A 38 2.11 18.33 2.24
C TYR A 38 2.38 17.49 0.99
N TYR A 39 1.41 17.34 0.09
CA TYR A 39 1.61 16.64 -1.18
C TYR A 39 2.47 17.43 -2.17
N LYS A 40 2.34 18.77 -2.20
CA LYS A 40 3.28 19.63 -2.95
C LYS A 40 4.70 19.45 -2.43
N LEU A 41 4.88 19.43 -1.10
CA LEU A 41 6.17 19.14 -0.47
C LEU A 41 6.71 17.75 -0.86
N PHE A 42 5.86 16.72 -0.84
CA PHE A 42 6.23 15.38 -1.28
C PHE A 42 6.80 15.36 -2.70
N LYS A 43 6.12 16.00 -3.67
CA LYS A 43 6.59 16.05 -5.07
C LYS A 43 7.95 16.75 -5.20
N VAL A 44 8.15 17.84 -4.46
CA VAL A 44 9.43 18.57 -4.47
C VAL A 44 10.56 17.70 -3.93
N ILE A 45 10.33 16.99 -2.82
CA ILE A 45 11.35 16.12 -2.22
C ILE A 45 11.58 14.86 -3.07
N ASP A 46 10.53 14.27 -3.66
CA ASP A 46 10.64 13.07 -4.49
C ASP A 46 11.39 13.34 -5.81
N ASN A 47 11.29 14.55 -6.37
CA ASN A 47 12.04 14.93 -7.57
C ASN A 47 13.54 15.18 -7.33
N GLN A 48 13.96 15.35 -6.07
CA GLN A 48 15.37 15.53 -5.74
C GLN A 48 16.10 14.19 -5.63
N LEU A 49 17.13 13.98 -6.46
CA LEU A 49 18.04 12.84 -6.33
C LEU A 49 18.89 12.94 -5.05
N VAL A 50 19.46 14.13 -4.81
CA VAL A 50 20.21 14.47 -3.61
C VAL A 50 19.41 15.50 -2.83
N TYR A 51 19.21 15.25 -1.53
CA TYR A 51 18.42 16.12 -0.69
C TYR A 51 19.10 17.48 -0.48
N ASP A 52 18.43 18.56 -0.89
CA ASP A 52 18.83 19.95 -0.63
C ASP A 52 17.67 20.70 0.05
N GLU A 53 17.77 20.83 1.37
CA GLU A 53 16.77 21.51 2.21
C GLU A 53 16.55 22.97 1.82
N ASN A 54 17.61 23.67 1.36
CA ASN A 54 17.50 25.07 0.96
C ASN A 54 16.69 25.19 -0.35
N ALA A 55 16.92 24.28 -1.30
CA ALA A 55 16.14 24.23 -2.52
C ALA A 55 14.68 23.88 -2.26
N VAL A 56 14.41 22.94 -1.35
CA VAL A 56 13.03 22.60 -0.94
C VAL A 56 12.35 23.80 -0.28
N LYS A 57 13.03 24.48 0.65
CA LYS A 57 12.50 25.64 1.35
C LYS A 57 12.18 26.79 0.38
N LYS A 58 13.08 27.11 -0.55
CA LYS A 58 12.83 28.13 -1.61
C LYS A 58 11.64 27.77 -2.49
N ALA A 59 11.46 26.49 -2.83
CA ALA A 59 10.31 26.05 -3.61
C ALA A 59 8.98 26.23 -2.83
N MET A 60 9.00 26.03 -1.52
CA MET A 60 7.84 26.23 -0.64
C MET A 60 7.56 27.70 -0.32
N GLU A 61 8.60 28.54 -0.23
CA GLU A 61 8.48 29.99 -0.09
C GLU A 61 7.75 30.61 -1.29
N LYS A 62 8.07 30.18 -2.51
CA LYS A 62 7.36 30.60 -3.74
C LYS A 62 5.88 30.25 -3.74
N GLN A 63 5.47 29.29 -2.92
CA GLN A 63 4.08 28.85 -2.78
C GLN A 63 3.39 29.47 -1.55
N GLY A 64 4.07 30.34 -0.79
CA GLY A 64 3.51 31.00 0.40
C GLY A 64 3.47 30.13 1.66
N ILE A 65 4.19 29.00 1.70
CA ILE A 65 4.08 27.97 2.76
C ILE A 65 5.31 27.99 3.70
N ALA A 66 6.10 29.08 3.68
CA ALA A 66 7.40 29.14 4.33
C ALA A 66 7.36 29.06 5.86
N GLU A 67 6.37 29.71 6.48
CA GLU A 67 6.30 29.90 7.95
C GLU A 67 6.08 28.60 8.72
N HIS A 68 5.59 27.56 8.06
CA HIS A 68 5.26 26.27 8.70
C HIS A 68 6.06 25.11 8.14
N PHE A 69 7.21 25.34 7.51
CA PHE A 69 8.00 24.29 6.86
C PHE A 69 8.35 23.10 7.79
N THR A 70 8.67 23.35 9.06
CA THR A 70 8.93 22.28 10.05
C THR A 70 7.66 21.48 10.35
N ALA A 71 6.53 22.16 10.57
CA ALA A 71 5.25 21.52 10.83
C ALA A 71 4.76 20.73 9.60
N LEU A 72 5.01 21.23 8.39
CA LEU A 72 4.66 20.58 7.13
C LEU A 72 5.47 19.30 6.90
N LYS A 73 6.76 19.28 7.27
CA LYS A 73 7.59 18.06 7.24
C LYS A 73 7.05 16.99 8.19
N PHE A 74 6.68 17.40 9.40
CA PHE A 74 6.05 16.50 10.36
C PHE A 74 4.72 15.96 9.81
N GLN A 75 3.84 16.85 9.34
CA GLN A 75 2.57 16.47 8.72
C GLN A 75 2.76 15.51 7.53
N LEU A 76 3.72 15.78 6.65
CA LEU A 76 4.02 14.89 5.52
C LEU A 76 4.45 13.49 5.99
N THR A 77 5.29 13.42 7.02
CA THR A 77 5.72 12.15 7.59
C THR A 77 4.52 11.36 8.10
N GLU A 78 3.66 11.99 8.91
CA GLU A 78 2.45 11.35 9.44
C GLU A 78 1.52 10.89 8.31
N ARG A 79 1.30 11.71 7.28
CA ARG A 79 0.44 11.34 6.15
C ARG A 79 1.01 10.19 5.32
N ILE A 80 2.34 10.13 5.16
CA ILE A 80 2.99 8.98 4.51
C ILE A 80 2.75 7.73 5.35
N LEU A 81 2.91 7.80 6.67
CA LEU A 81 2.68 6.65 7.56
C LEU A 81 1.21 6.21 7.56
N GLU A 82 0.26 7.13 7.59
CA GLU A 82 -1.18 6.82 7.47
C GLU A 82 -1.52 6.16 6.12
N ALA A 83 -0.97 6.67 5.02
CA ALA A 83 -1.18 6.08 3.71
C ALA A 83 -0.55 4.69 3.60
N LEU A 84 0.66 4.50 4.14
CA LEU A 84 1.27 3.18 4.22
C LEU A 84 0.41 2.25 5.07
N HIS A 85 -0.08 2.71 6.22
CA HIS A 85 -1.00 1.94 7.04
C HIS A 85 -2.26 1.53 6.27
N GLY A 86 -2.88 2.43 5.49
CA GLY A 86 -4.01 2.11 4.61
C GLY A 86 -3.64 1.16 3.45
N PHE A 87 -2.47 1.34 2.85
CA PHE A 87 -1.92 0.43 1.83
C PHE A 87 -1.75 -0.98 2.38
N TYR A 88 -1.25 -1.10 3.62
CA TYR A 88 -1.17 -2.37 4.33
C TYR A 88 -2.52 -2.84 4.86
N GLN A 89 -3.52 -1.99 5.14
CA GLN A 89 -4.91 -2.42 5.38
C GLN A 89 -5.57 -3.02 4.13
N LYS A 90 -5.06 -2.72 2.93
CA LYS A 90 -5.38 -3.45 1.69
C LYS A 90 -4.95 -4.93 1.74
N ASN A 91 -4.26 -5.37 2.80
CA ASN A 91 -4.28 -6.76 3.32
C ASN A 91 -5.70 -7.29 3.62
N SER A 92 -6.76 -6.49 3.47
CA SER A 92 -8.12 -6.95 3.20
C SER A 92 -8.20 -7.96 2.03
N ILE A 93 -7.29 -7.87 1.05
CA ILE A 93 -7.13 -8.88 -0.01
C ILE A 93 -6.67 -10.22 0.59
N ALA A 94 -5.77 -10.20 1.57
CA ALA A 94 -5.40 -11.40 2.32
C ALA A 94 -6.60 -12.00 3.05
N GLU A 95 -7.47 -11.18 3.66
CA GLU A 95 -8.74 -11.65 4.25
C GLU A 95 -9.75 -12.15 3.20
N SER A 96 -9.74 -11.57 2.00
CA SER A 96 -10.53 -12.05 0.88
C SER A 96 -10.05 -13.41 0.38
N ILE A 97 -8.73 -13.62 0.36
CA ILE A 97 -8.11 -14.91 0.04
C ILE A 97 -8.53 -15.95 1.09
N LYS A 98 -8.39 -15.66 2.38
CA LYS A 98 -8.83 -16.54 3.48
C LYS A 98 -10.30 -16.94 3.35
N ARG A 99 -11.17 -15.97 3.03
CA ARG A 99 -12.59 -16.21 2.83
C ARG A 99 -12.88 -17.09 1.61
N GLU A 100 -12.25 -16.83 0.47
CA GLU A 100 -12.46 -17.68 -0.72
C GLU A 100 -11.93 -19.09 -0.51
N LEU A 101 -10.80 -19.27 0.20
CA LEU A 101 -10.32 -20.59 0.60
C LEU A 101 -11.35 -21.32 1.49
N SER A 102 -11.96 -20.60 2.43
CA SER A 102 -13.03 -21.15 3.28
C SER A 102 -14.27 -21.54 2.47
N PHE A 103 -14.67 -20.74 1.47
CA PHE A 103 -15.77 -21.08 0.58
C PHE A 103 -15.47 -22.32 -0.27
N CYS A 104 -14.23 -22.49 -0.73
CA CYS A 104 -13.84 -23.71 -1.43
C CYS A 104 -14.02 -24.95 -0.55
N GLN A 105 -13.68 -24.88 0.74
CA GLN A 105 -13.89 -25.98 1.69
C GLN A 105 -15.38 -26.31 1.88
N ILE A 106 -16.24 -25.30 2.00
CA ILE A 106 -17.69 -25.50 2.12
C ILE A 106 -18.25 -26.16 0.86
N LEU A 107 -17.82 -25.72 -0.32
CA LEU A 107 -18.26 -26.30 -1.59
C LEU A 107 -17.84 -27.76 -1.73
N ILE A 108 -16.65 -28.13 -1.26
CA ILE A 108 -16.20 -29.53 -1.19
C ILE A 108 -17.10 -30.35 -0.29
N GLN A 109 -17.43 -29.86 0.91
CA GLN A 109 -18.36 -30.53 1.83
C GLN A 109 -19.78 -30.71 1.25
N LYS A 110 -20.16 -29.88 0.29
CA LYS A 110 -21.44 -29.99 -0.44
C LYS A 110 -21.33 -30.81 -1.73
N ASN A 111 -20.21 -31.51 -1.96
CA ASN A 111 -19.90 -32.28 -3.16
C ASN A 111 -19.91 -31.46 -4.47
N LEU A 112 -19.72 -30.14 -4.38
CA LEU A 112 -19.63 -29.23 -5.54
C LEU A 112 -18.16 -29.01 -5.95
N ILE A 113 -17.48 -30.11 -6.29
CA ILE A 113 -16.02 -30.15 -6.47
C ILE A 113 -15.54 -29.28 -7.64
N GLU A 114 -16.17 -29.37 -8.81
CA GLU A 114 -15.80 -28.55 -9.98
C GLU A 114 -15.94 -27.04 -9.73
N VAL A 115 -16.93 -26.64 -8.93
CA VAL A 115 -17.17 -25.23 -8.58
C VAL A 115 -16.10 -24.74 -7.61
N ALA A 116 -15.73 -25.58 -6.65
CA ALA A 116 -14.62 -25.31 -5.74
C ALA A 116 -13.29 -25.16 -6.50
N GLU A 117 -13.01 -26.03 -7.48
CA GLU A 117 -11.79 -25.97 -8.28
C GLU A 117 -11.68 -24.69 -9.11
N LYS A 118 -12.78 -24.28 -9.77
CA LYS A 118 -12.82 -23.02 -10.54
C LYS A 118 -12.57 -21.80 -9.65
N ARG A 119 -13.11 -21.79 -8.44
CA ARG A 119 -12.87 -20.72 -7.47
C ARG A 119 -11.44 -20.75 -6.94
N LEU A 120 -10.94 -21.92 -6.55
CA LEU A 120 -9.59 -22.10 -6.05
C LEU A 120 -8.55 -21.63 -7.07
N THR A 121 -8.77 -21.90 -8.36
CA THR A 121 -7.90 -21.43 -9.45
C THR A 121 -7.83 -19.90 -9.52
N LYS A 122 -8.95 -19.20 -9.30
CA LYS A 122 -8.98 -17.73 -9.24
C LYS A 122 -8.27 -17.21 -7.99
N THR A 123 -8.49 -17.87 -6.84
CA THR A 123 -7.80 -17.55 -5.59
C THR A 123 -6.29 -17.77 -5.72
N GLN A 124 -5.85 -18.84 -6.40
CA GLN A 124 -4.45 -19.10 -6.70
C GLN A 124 -3.82 -17.96 -7.50
N ARG A 125 -4.48 -17.52 -8.59
CA ARG A 125 -4.02 -16.37 -9.37
C ARG A 125 -3.93 -15.10 -8.54
N THR A 126 -4.85 -14.91 -7.59
CA THR A 126 -4.86 -13.75 -6.69
C THR A 126 -3.68 -13.82 -5.72
N ILE A 127 -3.41 -14.99 -5.15
CA ILE A 127 -2.22 -15.23 -4.30
C ILE A 127 -0.93 -14.95 -5.08
N GLU A 128 -0.80 -15.46 -6.30
CA GLU A 128 0.39 -15.26 -7.15
C GLU A 128 0.54 -13.79 -7.62
N THR A 129 -0.57 -13.10 -7.93
CA THR A 129 -0.55 -11.70 -8.40
C THR A 129 -0.11 -10.72 -7.31
N TYR A 130 -0.49 -11.01 -6.06
CA TYR A 130 -0.21 -10.13 -4.91
C TYR A 130 0.90 -10.69 -3.99
N ASP A 131 1.55 -11.79 -4.37
CA ASP A 131 2.68 -12.44 -3.68
C ASP A 131 2.39 -12.82 -2.20
N PHE A 132 1.15 -13.24 -1.90
CA PHE A 132 0.74 -13.67 -0.56
C PHE A 132 1.08 -15.15 -0.30
N LEU A 133 2.38 -15.46 -0.31
CA LEU A 133 2.90 -16.82 -0.22
C LEU A 133 2.49 -17.56 1.07
N GLU A 134 2.13 -16.85 2.12
CA GLU A 134 1.68 -17.40 3.40
C GLU A 134 0.41 -18.26 3.30
N PHE A 135 -0.44 -18.07 2.27
CA PHE A 135 -1.65 -18.87 2.05
C PHE A 135 -1.42 -20.14 1.21
N THR A 136 -0.22 -20.29 0.65
CA THR A 136 0.14 -21.41 -0.23
C THR A 136 -0.07 -22.78 0.43
N PRO A 137 0.32 -23.03 1.70
CA PRO A 137 0.10 -24.33 2.33
C PRO A 137 -1.38 -24.72 2.43
N GLU A 138 -2.25 -23.75 2.74
CA GLU A 138 -3.68 -23.99 2.84
C GLU A 138 -4.34 -24.20 1.47
N LEU A 139 -3.89 -23.47 0.44
CA LEU A 139 -4.30 -23.70 -0.94
C LEU A 139 -3.98 -25.14 -1.40
N TRP A 140 -2.78 -25.64 -1.12
CA TRP A 140 -2.39 -27.00 -1.47
C TRP A 140 -3.18 -28.06 -0.71
N ARG A 141 -3.51 -27.81 0.56
CA ARG A 141 -4.38 -28.68 1.35
C ARG A 141 -5.75 -28.84 0.70
N ILE A 142 -6.40 -27.74 0.31
CA ILE A 142 -7.71 -27.77 -0.35
C ILE A 142 -7.60 -28.43 -1.72
N LYS A 143 -6.54 -28.15 -2.49
CA LYS A 143 -6.30 -28.77 -3.79
C LYS A 143 -6.16 -30.29 -3.69
N ARG A 144 -5.47 -30.79 -2.66
CA ARG A 144 -5.38 -32.23 -2.38
C ARG A 144 -6.75 -32.84 -2.07
N GLN A 145 -7.57 -32.18 -1.26
CA GLN A 145 -8.93 -32.66 -0.97
C GLN A 145 -9.80 -32.73 -2.22
N ILE A 146 -9.67 -31.76 -3.14
CA ILE A 146 -10.35 -31.81 -4.44
C ILE A 146 -9.94 -33.05 -5.23
N LEU A 147 -8.64 -33.38 -5.25
CA LEU A 147 -8.10 -34.55 -5.97
C LEU A 147 -8.50 -35.89 -5.33
N GLU A 148 -8.66 -35.95 -4.02
CA GLU A 148 -9.09 -37.16 -3.30
C GLU A 148 -10.59 -37.45 -3.48
N ASN A 149 -11.38 -36.46 -3.87
CA ASN A 149 -12.84 -36.56 -4.08
C ASN A 149 -13.24 -36.52 -5.57
N ASN A 150 -12.27 -36.58 -6.49
CA ASN A 150 -12.45 -36.70 -7.94
C ASN A 150 -12.16 -38.14 -8.38
#